data_AF-A0A382UTA7-F1
#
_entry.id   AF-A0A382UTA7-F1
#
_cell.length_a   1.000
_cell.length_b   1.000
_cell.length_c   1.000
_cell.angle_alpha   90.00
_cell.angle_beta   90.00
_cell.angle_gamma   90.00
#
_symmetry.space_group_name_H-M   'P 1'
#
loop_
_entity.id
_entity.type
_entity.pdbx_description
1 polymer ?
#
loop_
_entity_poly.entity_id
_entity_poly.type
_entity_poly.pdbx_seq_one_letter_code
_entity_poly.pdbx_strand_id
1 'polypeptide(L)'
;MTATYQAHLFCDECGETHPFPTTISLDDGPVNKASIGDSYRDRDLPPNITEMLSNPIYCPTTARRTFQPDNDQVFLVPIED
;
A
#
# COMPACT_ATOMS: atom_id res chain seq x y z
N MET A 1 16.35 -3.53 -10.35
CA MET A 1 16.38 -4.68 -9.42
C MET A 1 15.04 -4.63 -8.73
N THR A 2 14.22 -5.66 -8.88
CA THR A 2 12.89 -5.70 -8.27
C THR A 2 13.01 -6.02 -6.78
N ALA A 3 12.44 -5.19 -5.92
CA ALA A 3 12.30 -5.45 -4.49
C ALA A 3 10.83 -5.76 -4.15
N THR A 4 10.60 -6.55 -3.10
CA THR A 4 9.26 -6.97 -2.68
C THR A 4 8.80 -6.12 -1.51
N TYR A 5 7.53 -5.70 -1.54
CA TYR A 5 6.95 -4.78 -0.58
C TYR A 5 5.64 -5.34 -0.03
N GLN A 6 5.43 -5.15 1.28
CA GLN A 6 4.15 -5.33 1.93
C GLN A 6 3.43 -3.97 2.00
N ALA A 7 2.36 -3.83 1.24
CA ALA A 7 1.53 -2.64 1.33
C ALA A 7 0.70 -2.66 2.63
N HIS A 8 0.58 -1.51 3.27
CA HIS A 8 -0.17 -1.31 4.50
C HIS A 8 -1.09 -0.11 4.32
N LEU A 9 -2.39 -0.32 4.55
CA LEU A 9 -3.41 0.70 4.35
C LEU A 9 -3.94 1.18 5.69
N PHE A 10 -3.97 2.49 5.91
CA PHE A 10 -4.68 3.06 7.04
C PHE A 10 -6.18 3.00 6.80
N CYS A 11 -6.93 2.42 7.74
CA CYS A 11 -8.37 2.32 7.67
C CYS A 11 -9.01 3.41 8.52
N ASP A 12 -9.67 4.38 7.89
CA ASP A 12 -10.36 5.47 8.60
C ASP A 12 -11.49 5.00 9.53
N GLU A 13 -12.08 3.83 9.28
CA GLU A 13 -13.18 3.31 10.12
C GLU A 13 -12.68 2.79 11.48
N CYS A 14 -11.52 2.11 11.53
CA CYS A 14 -10.97 1.56 12.77
C CYS A 14 -9.81 2.39 13.34
N GLY A 15 -9.20 3.28 12.54
CA GLY A 15 -8.03 4.07 12.93
C GLY A 15 -6.72 3.26 12.97
N GLU A 16 -6.70 2.05 12.42
CA GLU A 16 -5.53 1.17 12.40
C GLU A 16 -5.00 0.97 10.97
N THR A 17 -3.74 0.56 10.87
CA THR A 17 -3.12 0.20 9.59
C THR A 17 -3.16 -1.31 9.39
N HIS A 18 -3.65 -1.76 8.24
CA HIS A 18 -3.76 -3.18 7.90
C HIS A 18 -2.87 -3.55 6.73
N PRO A 19 -2.13 -4.67 6.80
CA PRO A 19 -1.38 -5.17 5.66
C PRO A 19 -2.34 -5.68 4.59
N PHE A 20 -2.05 -5.37 3.32
CA PHE A 20 -2.69 -6.04 2.20
C PHE A 20 -2.37 -7.54 2.22
N PRO A 21 -3.30 -8.42 1.81
CA PRO A 21 -3.04 -9.86 1.79
C PRO A 21 -1.99 -10.28 0.76
N THR A 22 -1.66 -9.40 -0.20
CA THR A 22 -0.67 -9.65 -1.25
C THR A 22 0.52 -8.72 -1.11
N THR A 23 1.71 -9.24 -1.42
CA THR A 23 2.92 -8.45 -1.59
C THR A 23 3.03 -7.94 -3.03
N ILE A 24 3.80 -6.88 -3.25
CA ILE A 24 4.01 -6.28 -4.57
C ILE A 24 5.50 -6.20 -4.85
N SER A 25 5.89 -6.60 -6.05
CA SER A 25 7.25 -6.38 -6.56
C SER A 25 7.31 -5.05 -7.31
N LEU A 26 8.29 -4.22 -6.96
CA LEU A 26 8.52 -2.89 -7.54
C LEU A 26 9.99 -2.76 -7.95
N ASP A 27 10.24 -2.22 -9.13
CA ASP A 27 11.60 -1.91 -9.61
C ASP A 27 12.19 -0.64 -8.99
N ASP A 28 11.32 0.30 -8.59
CA ASP A 28 11.68 1.64 -8.09
C ASP A 28 10.87 1.97 -6.83
N GLY A 29 10.88 1.06 -5.86
CA GLY A 29 10.20 1.25 -4.57
C GLY A 29 11.06 2.02 -3.55
N PRO A 30 10.46 2.50 -2.45
CA PRO A 30 11.21 3.22 -1.42
C PRO A 30 12.17 2.28 -0.68
N VAL A 31 13.29 2.82 -0.19
CA VAL A 31 14.30 2.04 0.58
C VAL A 31 13.82 1.74 2.00
N ASN A 32 12.96 2.59 2.55
CA ASN A 32 12.36 2.44 3.88
C ASN A 32 10.84 2.49 3.77
N LYS A 33 10.14 2.21 4.87
CA LYS A 33 8.69 2.45 4.95
C LYS A 33 8.37 3.89 4.55
N ALA A 34 7.59 4.07 3.49
CA ALA A 34 7.13 5.37 3.00
C ALA A 34 5.71 5.26 2.45
N SER A 35 4.96 6.37 2.42
CA SER A 35 3.66 6.39 1.76
C SER A 35 3.83 6.31 0.24
N ILE A 36 2.80 5.86 -0.47
CA ILE A 36 2.76 5.90 -1.93
C ILE A 36 2.83 7.36 -2.39
N GLY A 37 2.11 8.26 -1.72
CA GLY A 37 2.11 9.69 -2.00
C GLY A 37 3.49 10.33 -1.89
N ASP A 38 4.31 9.90 -0.93
CA ASP A 38 5.69 10.38 -0.78
C ASP A 38 6.64 9.73 -1.80
N SER A 39 6.52 8.42 -2.00
CA SER A 39 7.42 7.65 -2.88
C SER A 39 7.26 7.99 -4.37
N TYR A 40 6.05 8.36 -4.78
CA TYR A 40 5.71 8.64 -6.18
C TYR A 40 5.16 10.07 -6.36
N ARG A 41 5.54 11.00 -5.48
CA ARG A 41 5.17 12.41 -5.63
C ARG A 41 5.65 12.90 -7.01
N ASP A 42 4.72 13.38 -7.82
CA ASP A 42 4.97 13.87 -9.20
C ASP A 42 5.38 12.80 -10.23
N ARG A 43 5.11 11.51 -9.97
CA ARG A 43 5.37 10.40 -10.88
C ARG A 43 4.11 9.56 -11.08
N ASP A 44 4.01 8.89 -12.23
CA ASP A 44 2.95 7.92 -12.45
C ASP A 44 3.11 6.72 -11.50
N LEU A 45 1.98 6.25 -10.95
CA LEU A 45 1.98 5.05 -10.15
C LEU A 45 2.28 3.82 -11.03
N PRO A 46 3.16 2.93 -10.59
CA PRO A 46 3.36 1.64 -11.24
C PRO A 46 2.03 0.90 -11.40
N PRO A 47 1.83 0.15 -12.51
CA PRO A 47 0.57 -0.55 -12.77
C PRO A 47 0.20 -1.52 -11.63
N ASN A 48 1.21 -2.14 -11.01
CA ASN A 48 1.04 -3.06 -9.88
C ASN A 48 0.41 -2.36 -8.66
N ILE A 49 0.79 -1.09 -8.42
CA ILE A 49 0.23 -0.28 -7.35
C ILE A 49 -1.20 0.13 -7.69
N THR A 50 -1.44 0.59 -8.92
CA THR A 50 -2.77 1.01 -9.38
C THR A 50 -3.78 -0.15 -9.33
N GLU A 51 -3.37 -1.35 -9.73
CA GLU A 51 -4.20 -2.55 -9.63
C GLU A 51 -4.51 -2.90 -8.16
N MET A 52 -3.52 -2.85 -7.27
CA MET A 52 -3.73 -3.08 -5.85
C MET A 52 -4.73 -2.08 -5.25
N LEU A 53 -4.56 -0.78 -5.51
CA LEU A 53 -5.43 0.27 -4.98
C LEU A 53 -6.87 0.16 -5.50
N SER A 54 -7.06 -0.47 -6.67
CA SER A 54 -8.39 -0.76 -7.22
C SER A 54 -9.10 -1.91 -6.50
N ASN A 55 -8.40 -2.68 -5.66
CA ASN A 55 -8.97 -3.79 -4.91
C ASN A 55 -9.35 -3.36 -3.49
N PRO A 56 -10.59 -3.65 -3.03
CA PRO A 56 -10.97 -3.41 -1.65
C PRO A 56 -10.18 -4.32 -0.71
N ILE A 57 -9.75 -3.77 0.43
CA ILE A 57 -9.15 -4.55 1.52
C ILE A 57 -10.19 -4.86 2.59
N TYR A 58 -10.09 -6.05 3.17
CA TYR A 58 -10.92 -6.43 4.31
C TYR A 58 -10.32 -5.87 5.60
N CYS A 59 -11.11 -5.08 6.33
CA CYS A 59 -10.78 -4.67 7.69
C CYS A 59 -11.24 -5.76 8.67
N PRO A 60 -10.31 -6.42 9.40
CA PRO A 60 -10.67 -7.45 10.36
C PRO A 60 -11.43 -6.89 11.57
N THR A 61 -11.21 -5.62 11.91
CA THR A 61 -11.83 -4.95 13.07
C THR A 61 -13.31 -4.64 12.81
N THR A 62 -13.64 -4.11 11.63
CA THR A 62 -15.04 -3.73 11.29
C THR A 62 -15.80 -4.82 10.53
N ALA A 63 -15.09 -5.89 10.11
CA ALA A 63 -15.59 -6.95 9.23
C ALA A 63 -16.17 -6.42 7.90
N ARG A 64 -15.67 -5.28 7.43
CA ARG A 64 -16.10 -4.63 6.18
C ARG A 64 -14.96 -4.53 5.18
N ARG A 65 -15.34 -4.39 3.92
CA ARG A 65 -14.43 -4.04 2.84
C ARG A 65 -14.29 -2.54 2.79
N THR A 66 -13.06 -2.05 2.78
CA THR A 66 -12.73 -0.63 2.69
C THR A 66 -11.77 -0.37 1.53
N PHE A 67 -11.74 0.87 1.09
CA PHE A 67 -10.76 1.40 0.14
C PHE A 67 -10.07 2.58 0.80
N GLN A 68 -8.80 2.79 0.48
CA GLN A 68 -8.09 4.01 0.87
C GLN A 68 -7.70 4.76 -0.41
N PRO A 69 -8.50 5.75 -0.83
CA PRO A 69 -8.19 6.56 -2.01
C PRO A 69 -7.03 7.54 -1.78
N ASP A 70 -6.65 7.79 -0.51
CA ASP A 70 -5.54 8.67 -0.19
C ASP A 70 -4.20 7.92 -0.23
N ASN A 71 -3.39 8.23 -1.25
CA ASN A 71 -2.06 7.64 -1.42
C ASN A 71 -1.09 7.99 -0.29
N ASP A 72 -1.33 9.06 0.47
CA ASP A 72 -0.53 9.41 1.66
C ASP A 72 -0.85 8.49 2.85
N GLN A 73 -1.96 7.74 2.77
CA GLN A 73 -2.42 6.80 3.80
C GLN A 73 -2.20 5.32 3.44
N VAL A 74 -1.50 5.07 2.34
CA VAL A 74 -1.06 3.73 1.95
C VAL A 74 0.47 3.71 1.97
N PHE A 75 1.02 2.79 2.76
CA PHE A 75 2.44 2.69 3.05
C PHE A 75 3.04 1.44 2.40
N LEU A 76 4.14 1.62 1.69
CA LEU A 76 4.96 0.54 1.17
C LEU A 76 6.04 0.22 2.21
N VAL A 77 6.03 -1.01 2.72
CA VAL A 77 7.05 -1.49 3.65
C VAL A 77 7.92 -2.50 2.89
N PRO A 78 9.22 -2.24 2.69
CA PRO A 78 10.10 -3.22 2.06
C PRO A 78 10.15 -4.50 2.91
N ILE A 79 10.04 -5.64 2.25
CA ILE A 79 10.30 -6.94 2.87
C ILE A 79 11.76 -7.24 2.56
N GLU A 80 12.61 -7.18 3.58
CA GLU A 80 13.95 -7.74 3.50
C GLU A 80 13.83 -9.26 3.45
N ASP A 81 14.45 -9.89 2.45
CA ASP A 81 14.60 -11.35 2.35
C ASP A 81 15.71 -11.84 3.30
#